data_AF-A0A4Q3Y1I6-F1
#
_entry.id   AF-A0A4Q3Y1I6-F1
#
_cell.length_a   1.000
_cell.length_b   1.000
_cell.length_c   1.000
_cell.angle_alpha   90.00
_cell.angle_beta   90.00
_cell.angle_gamma   90.00
#
_symmetry.space_group_name_H-M   'P 1'
#
loop_
_entity.id
_entity.type
_entity.pdbx_description
1 polymer ?
#
loop_
_entity_poly.entity_id
_entity_poly.type
_entity_poly.pdbx_seq_one_letter_code
_entity_poly.pdbx_strand_id
1 'polypeptide(L)'
;MEALAPAYLPALAVQIGALSAVLGGFATAFLGVLLTLAGHDRLGTIGIGGAVISAVAFIVAVVASTLLVATLHPDAPTIATQVSANTGRALMVLSFFLGLYAL
;
A
#
# COMPACT_ATOMS: atom_id res chain seq x y z
N MET A 1 -16.84 24.09 5.35
CA MET A 1 -15.73 23.29 4.79
C MET A 1 -14.46 23.91 5.35
N GLU A 2 -13.76 23.21 6.24
CA GLU A 2 -12.50 23.71 6.80
C GLU A 2 -11.49 23.78 5.66
N ALA A 3 -10.88 24.95 5.44
CA ALA A 3 -9.90 25.11 4.37
C ALA A 3 -8.64 24.34 4.77
N LEU A 4 -8.36 23.24 4.08
CA LEU A 4 -7.14 22.46 4.28
C LEU A 4 -5.93 23.37 4.03
N ALA A 5 -4.93 23.28 4.90
CA ALA A 5 -3.71 24.07 4.76
C ALA A 5 -3.10 23.82 3.37
N PRO A 6 -2.66 24.87 2.65
CA PRO A 6 -2.17 24.74 1.28
C PRO A 6 -0.97 23.80 1.13
N ALA A 7 -0.22 23.53 2.22
CA ALA A 7 0.86 22.55 2.26
C ALA A 7 0.39 21.09 2.40
N TYR A 8 -0.85 20.86 2.85
CA TYR A 8 -1.40 19.52 3.07
C TYR A 8 -1.87 18.85 1.78
N LEU A 9 -2.43 19.62 0.84
CA LEU A 9 -2.85 19.14 -0.49
C LEU A 9 -1.69 18.56 -1.33
N PRO A 10 -0.51 19.20 -1.47
CA PRO A 10 0.60 18.61 -2.20
C PRO A 10 1.18 17.37 -1.49
N ALA A 11 1.17 17.32 -0.15
CA ALA A 11 1.59 16.14 0.59
C ALA A 11 0.69 14.92 0.28
N LEU A 12 -0.64 15.12 0.26
CA LEU A 12 -1.59 14.10 -0.19
C LEU A 12 -1.39 13.71 -1.65
N ALA A 13 -1.11 14.67 -2.53
CA ALA A 13 -0.85 14.39 -3.95
C ALA A 13 0.40 13.51 -4.15
N VAL A 14 1.48 13.78 -3.40
CA VAL A 14 2.70 12.95 -3.41
C VAL A 14 2.42 11.54 -2.91
N GLN A 15 1.63 11.42 -1.84
CA GLN A 15 1.21 10.13 -1.29
C GLN A 15 0.37 9.31 -2.28
N ILE A 16 -0.62 9.94 -2.92
CA ILE A 16 -1.44 9.31 -3.97
C ILE A 16 -0.58 8.92 -5.17
N GLY A 17 0.39 9.78 -5.55
CA GLY A 17 1.35 9.49 -6.61
C GLY A 17 2.23 8.28 -6.29
N ALA A 18 2.74 8.17 -5.06
CA ALA A 18 3.53 7.04 -4.61
C ALA A 18 2.71 5.73 -4.59
N LEU A 19 1.47 5.77 -4.10
CA LEU A 19 0.54 4.64 -4.14
C LEU A 19 0.28 4.17 -5.59
N SER A 20 0.05 5.12 -6.49
CA SER A 20 -0.20 4.85 -7.91
C SER A 20 1.02 4.22 -8.59
N ALA A 21 2.23 4.68 -8.27
CA ALA A 21 3.47 4.13 -8.79
C ALA A 21 3.72 2.70 -8.29
N VAL A 22 3.47 2.42 -7.00
CA VAL A 22 3.57 1.06 -6.43
C VAL A 22 2.56 0.12 -7.09
N LEU A 23 1.29 0.54 -7.20
CA LEU A 23 0.23 -0.24 -7.86
C LEU A 23 0.55 -0.50 -9.33
N GLY A 24 1.05 0.51 -10.05
CA GLY A 24 1.46 0.40 -11.44
C GLY A 24 2.63 -0.58 -11.62
N GLY A 25 3.69 -0.46 -10.80
CA GLY A 25 4.81 -1.40 -10.78
C GLY A 25 4.34 -2.83 -10.51
N PHE A 26 3.42 -3.00 -9.56
CA PHE A 26 2.85 -4.30 -9.23
C PHE A 26 2.08 -4.94 -10.39
N ALA A 27 1.21 -4.16 -11.06
CA ALA A 27 0.47 -4.62 -12.23
C ALA A 27 1.40 -5.05 -13.38
N THR A 28 2.49 -4.32 -13.61
CA THR A 28 3.48 -4.68 -14.64
C THR A 28 4.24 -5.95 -14.31
N ALA A 29 4.63 -6.15 -13.05
CA ALA A 29 5.28 -7.39 -12.60
C ALA A 29 4.34 -8.58 -12.76
N PHE A 30 3.06 -8.43 -12.38
CA PHE A 30 2.03 -9.45 -12.56
C PHE A 30 1.82 -9.84 -14.01
N LEU A 31 1.72 -8.84 -14.89
CA LEU A 31 1.61 -9.08 -16.32
C LEU A 31 2.83 -9.85 -16.84
N GLY A 32 4.04 -9.50 -16.39
CA GLY A 32 5.27 -10.22 -16.73
C GLY A 32 5.24 -11.69 -16.28
N VAL A 33 4.77 -11.97 -15.06
CA VAL A 33 4.61 -13.34 -14.55
C VAL A 33 3.56 -14.12 -15.37
N LEU A 34 2.42 -13.51 -15.67
CA LEU A 34 1.38 -14.15 -16.49
C LEU A 34 1.85 -14.41 -17.93
N LEU A 35 2.65 -13.52 -18.51
CA LEU A 35 3.23 -13.71 -19.83
C LEU A 35 4.33 -14.78 -19.86
N THR A 36 5.06 -14.98 -18.75
CA THR A 36 6.15 -15.97 -18.65
C THR A 36 5.67 -17.36 -18.25
N LEU A 37 4.56 -17.49 -17.50
CA LEU A 37 3.89 -18.77 -17.26
C LEU A 37 3.01 -19.18 -18.46
N ALA A 38 3.65 -19.52 -19.57
CA ALA A 38 2.97 -20.09 -20.74
C ALA A 38 2.53 -21.57 -20.53
N GLY A 39 2.66 -22.13 -19.32
CA GLY A 39 2.42 -23.55 -19.01
C GLY A 39 1.62 -23.77 -17.72
N HIS A 40 0.75 -24.78 -17.73
CA HIS A 40 -0.16 -25.15 -16.64
C HIS A 40 0.57 -25.96 -15.56
N ASP A 41 1.55 -25.36 -14.88
CA ASP A 41 2.23 -26.01 -13.75
C ASP A 41 1.59 -25.57 -12.41
N ARG A 42 1.26 -26.55 -11.57
CA ARG A 42 0.59 -26.35 -10.27
C ARG A 42 1.43 -25.49 -9.33
N LEU A 43 2.76 -25.63 -9.40
CA LEU A 43 3.70 -24.84 -8.61
C LEU A 43 3.71 -23.37 -9.07
N GLY A 44 3.61 -23.14 -10.37
CA GLY A 44 3.48 -21.80 -10.95
C GLY A 44 2.21 -21.08 -10.48
N THR A 45 1.07 -21.78 -10.43
CA THR A 45 -0.19 -21.23 -9.92
C THR A 45 -0.10 -20.85 -8.44
N ILE A 46 0.57 -21.67 -7.61
CA ILE A 46 0.78 -21.36 -6.18
C ILE A 46 1.72 -20.16 -6.03
N GLY A 47 2.79 -20.08 -6.82
CA GLY A 47 3.70 -18.93 -6.83
C GLY A 47 3.00 -17.64 -7.22
N ILE A 48 2.11 -17.68 -8.23
CA ILE A 48 1.26 -16.53 -8.57
C ILE A 48 0.33 -16.18 -7.41
N GLY A 49 -0.30 -17.16 -6.76
CA GLY A 49 -1.15 -16.93 -5.59
C GLY A 49 -0.41 -16.25 -4.44
N GLY A 50 0.80 -16.71 -4.13
CA GLY A 50 1.69 -16.08 -3.14
C GLY A 50 2.04 -14.64 -3.52
N ALA A 51 2.41 -14.41 -4.78
CA ALA A 51 2.68 -13.07 -5.29
C ALA A 51 1.45 -12.14 -5.19
N VAL A 52 0.23 -12.60 -5.48
CA VAL A 52 -1.01 -11.80 -5.32
C VAL A 52 -1.20 -11.44 -3.84
N ILE A 53 -1.09 -12.41 -2.94
CA ILE A 53 -1.30 -12.19 -1.51
C ILE A 53 -0.26 -11.21 -0.97
N SER A 54 1.00 -11.39 -1.38
CA SER A 54 2.11 -10.50 -1.06
C SER A 54 1.83 -9.07 -1.53
N ALA A 55 1.32 -8.91 -2.76
CA ALA A 55 0.87 -7.64 -3.32
C ALA A 55 -0.07 -6.88 -2.40
N VAL A 56 -1.17 -7.55 -2.05
CA VAL A 56 -2.29 -6.95 -1.35
C VAL A 56 -1.82 -6.53 0.02
N ALA A 57 -1.03 -7.38 0.67
CA ALA A 57 -0.42 -7.09 1.95
C ALA A 57 0.52 -5.86 1.89
N PHE A 58 1.38 -5.75 0.86
CA PHE A 58 2.22 -4.55 0.69
C PHE A 58 1.43 -3.29 0.36
N ILE A 59 0.39 -3.38 -0.47
CA ILE A 59 -0.50 -2.24 -0.76
C ILE A 59 -1.13 -1.73 0.54
N VAL A 60 -1.66 -2.63 1.36
CA VAL A 60 -2.24 -2.26 2.67
C VAL A 60 -1.18 -1.63 3.58
N ALA A 61 0.05 -2.13 3.60
CA ALA A 61 1.13 -1.55 4.38
C ALA A 61 1.47 -0.12 3.94
N VAL A 62 1.52 0.14 2.62
CA VAL A 62 1.77 1.49 2.07
C VAL A 62 0.61 2.41 2.40
N VAL A 63 -0.64 1.97 2.26
CA VAL A 63 -1.84 2.77 2.63
C VAL A 63 -1.83 3.10 4.12
N ALA A 64 -1.51 2.14 4.99
CA ALA A 64 -1.43 2.36 6.44
C ALA A 64 -0.30 3.35 6.81
N SER A 65 0.86 3.24 6.16
CA SER A 65 1.98 4.18 6.32
C SER A 65 1.60 5.60 5.87
N THR A 66 0.91 5.69 4.74
CA THR A 66 0.41 6.93 4.14
C THR A 66 -0.55 7.64 5.10
N LEU A 67 -1.53 6.90 5.63
CA LEU A 67 -2.46 7.40 6.64
C LEU A 67 -1.72 7.86 7.90
N LEU A 68 -0.73 7.10 8.38
CA LEU A 68 0.09 7.48 9.54
C LEU A 68 0.80 8.82 9.35
N VAL A 69 1.41 9.03 8.18
CA VAL A 69 2.08 10.30 7.88
C VAL A 69 1.07 11.44 7.81
N ALA A 70 -0.12 11.19 7.23
CA ALA A 70 -1.18 12.18 7.15
C ALA A 70 -1.79 12.53 8.53
N THR A 71 -1.87 11.59 9.46
CA THR A 71 -2.39 11.82 10.83
C THR A 71 -1.35 12.43 11.77
N LEU A 72 -0.06 12.17 11.56
CA LEU A 72 1.04 12.75 12.35
C LEU A 72 1.49 14.13 11.85
N HIS A 73 0.94 14.62 10.74
CA HIS A 73 1.30 15.93 10.20
C HIS A 73 0.81 17.04 11.15
N PRO A 74 1.63 18.07 11.44
CA PRO A 74 1.26 19.16 12.36
C PRO A 74 0.00 19.92 11.93
N ASP A 75 -0.22 20.06 10.62
CA ASP A 75 -1.40 20.71 10.03
C ASP A 75 -2.55 19.75 9.67
N ALA A 76 -2.62 18.56 10.27
CA ALA A 76 -3.64 17.58 9.94
C ALA A 76 -5.05 18.05 10.38
N PRO A 77 -6.09 17.91 9.53
CA PRO A 77 -7.47 18.22 9.92
C PRO A 77 -7.94 17.28 11.04
N THR A 78 -8.82 17.76 11.93
CA THR A 78 -9.34 17.01 13.09
C THR A 78 -9.96 15.65 12.74
N ILE A 79 -10.51 15.49 11.53
CA ILE A 79 -11.01 14.21 11.01
C ILE A 79 -9.89 13.16 10.91
N ALA A 80 -8.67 13.56 10.54
CA ALA A 80 -7.52 12.65 10.43
C ALA A 80 -7.05 12.16 11.80
N THR A 81 -7.20 12.97 12.86
CA THR A 81 -6.78 12.59 14.22
C THR A 81 -7.67 11.55 14.91
N GLN A 82 -8.81 11.17 14.32
CA GLN A 82 -9.71 10.16 14.89
C GLN A 82 -9.16 8.73 14.78
N VAL A 83 -8.21 8.48 13.87
CA VAL A 83 -7.56 7.17 13.72
C VAL A 83 -6.33 7.12 14.63
N SER A 84 -6.33 6.18 15.58
CA SER A 84 -5.19 5.97 16.48
C SER A 84 -3.91 5.66 15.71
N ALA A 85 -2.86 6.45 15.95
CA ALA A 85 -1.54 6.26 15.33
C ALA A 85 -0.97 4.85 15.60
N ASN A 86 -1.29 4.25 16.76
CA ASN A 86 -0.86 2.88 17.06
C ASN A 86 -1.55 1.85 16.15
N THR A 87 -2.81 2.06 15.78
CA THR A 87 -3.53 1.18 14.85
C THR A 87 -2.90 1.25 13.46
N GLY A 88 -2.55 2.44 12.99
CA GLY A 88 -1.83 2.62 11.72
C GLY A 88 -0.46 1.93 11.72
N ARG A 89 0.29 2.00 12.83
CA ARG A 89 1.60 1.33 12.97
C ARG A 89 1.46 -0.19 12.94
N ALA A 90 0.50 -0.72 13.69
CA ALA A 90 0.24 -2.16 13.72
C ALA A 90 -0.17 -2.69 12.35
N LEU A 91 -1.08 -2.01 11.65
CA LEU A 91 -1.49 -2.37 10.29
C LEU A 91 -0.31 -2.34 9.32
N MET A 92 0.51 -1.28 9.33
CA MET A 92 1.68 -1.18 8.47
C MET A 92 2.64 -2.36 8.68
N VAL A 93 3.01 -2.64 9.93
CA VAL A 93 3.97 -3.69 10.28
C VAL A 93 3.42 -5.08 9.95
N LEU A 94 2.20 -5.38 10.37
CA LEU A 94 1.59 -6.69 10.15
C LEU A 94 1.40 -6.98 8.67
N SER A 95 0.90 -6.01 7.90
CA SER A 95 0.71 -6.17 6.45
C SER A 95 2.05 -6.28 5.71
N PHE A 96 3.10 -5.58 6.16
CA PHE A 96 4.43 -5.73 5.59
C PHE A 96 5.01 -7.14 5.81
N PHE A 97 4.97 -7.65 7.04
CA PHE A 97 5.46 -9.00 7.34
C PHE A 97 4.62 -10.10 6.69
N LEU A 98 3.30 -9.91 6.61
CA LEU A 98 2.43 -10.82 5.85
C LEU A 98 2.81 -10.85 4.37
N GLY A 99 3.12 -9.68 3.80
CA GLY A 99 3.59 -9.58 2.42
C GLY A 99 4.91 -10.30 2.19
N LEU A 100 5.84 -10.16 3.13
CA LEU A 100 7.15 -10.83 3.09
C LEU A 100 7.04 -12.35 3.24
N TYR A 101 6.13 -12.84 4.09
CA TYR A 101 5.90 -14.28 4.27
C TYR A 101 5.22 -14.94 3.07
N ALA A 102 4.38 -14.21 2.35
CA ALA A 102 3.66 -14.72 1.19
C ALA A 102 4.49 -14.72 -0.11
N LEU A 103 5.62 -13.98 -0.13
CA LEU A 103 6.56 -13.89 -1.24
C LEU A 103 7.52 -15.08 -1.26
#